data_AF-A0AAI9RG18-F1
#
_entry.id   AF-A0AAI9RG18-F1
#
_cell.length_a   1.000
_cell.length_b   1.000
_cell.length_c   1.000
_cell.angle_alpha   90.00
_cell.angle_beta   90.00
_cell.angle_gamma   90.00
#
_symmetry.space_group_name_H-M   'P 1'
#
loop_
_entity.id
_entity.type
_entity.pdbx_description
1 polymer ?
#
loop_
_entity_poly.entity_id
_entity_poly.type
_entity_poly.pdbx_seq_one_letter_code
_entity_poly.pdbx_strand_id
1 'polypeptide(L)'
;MYPTEYIQFLIHFHGDYDYFECHEILEEYWKTKPRGNRDHYLVGLIQIAVSLYHQRRANWNGSTKMMKSAITILEKSGVPLQRLGINQVQLLSLLNERLQSIHKKERFVPLFLPLSDSSLEKQCIELCQKQNLSWKDLNAIPGEYIINKHTLRDRTEVITERNEQLQKRKQR
;
A
#
# COMPACT_ATOMS: atom_id res chain seq x y z
N MET A 1 14.37 -1.62 -15.41
CA MET A 1 13.25 -2.57 -15.23
C MET A 1 12.84 -2.52 -13.77
N TYR A 2 11.54 -2.51 -13.49
CA TYR A 2 11.01 -2.40 -12.12
C TYR A 2 10.96 -3.77 -11.43
N PRO A 3 11.10 -3.84 -10.09
CA PRO A 3 10.92 -5.09 -9.34
C PRO A 3 9.51 -5.67 -9.54
N THR A 4 9.40 -7.00 -9.57
CA THR A 4 8.12 -7.70 -9.74
C THR A 4 7.14 -7.34 -8.63
N GLU A 5 7.61 -7.25 -7.39
CA GLU A 5 6.84 -6.94 -6.19
C GLU A 5 6.28 -5.51 -6.26
N TYR A 6 7.02 -4.58 -6.85
CA TYR A 6 6.53 -3.22 -7.09
C TYR A 6 5.43 -3.18 -8.16
N ILE A 7 5.56 -3.98 -9.22
CA ILE A 7 4.52 -4.10 -10.26
C ILE A 7 3.26 -4.75 -9.68
N GLN A 8 3.40 -5.82 -8.90
CA GLN A 8 2.28 -6.48 -8.22
C GLN A 8 1.58 -5.53 -7.24
N PHE A 9 2.34 -4.74 -6.49
CA PHE A 9 1.79 -3.67 -5.66
C PHE A 9 0.92 -2.71 -6.49
N LEU A 10 1.39 -2.23 -7.65
CA LEU A 10 0.61 -1.34 -8.50
C LEU A 10 -0.67 -2.00 -9.04
N ILE A 11 -0.59 -3.27 -9.44
CA ILE A 11 -1.74 -4.06 -9.90
C ILE A 11 -2.81 -4.15 -8.81
N HIS A 12 -2.44 -4.50 -7.58
CA HIS A 12 -3.42 -4.55 -6.48
C HIS A 12 -3.90 -3.14 -6.08
N PHE A 13 -3.02 -2.15 -6.11
CA PHE A 13 -3.35 -0.79 -5.69
C PHE A 13 -4.38 -0.14 -6.62
N HIS A 14 -4.29 -0.39 -7.93
CA HIS A 14 -5.12 0.25 -8.96
C HIS A 14 -6.17 -0.65 -9.58
N GLY A 15 -6.02 -1.97 -9.49
CA GLY A 15 -6.87 -2.93 -10.19
C GLY A 15 -8.00 -3.51 -9.35
N ASP A 16 -7.67 -4.19 -8.25
CA ASP A 16 -8.65 -4.78 -7.33
C ASP A 16 -8.83 -4.00 -6.01
N TYR A 17 -8.02 -2.94 -5.83
CA TYR A 17 -7.95 -2.13 -4.61
C TYR A 17 -7.69 -2.98 -3.35
N ASP A 18 -6.91 -4.06 -3.47
CA ASP A 18 -6.48 -4.86 -2.34
C ASP A 18 -5.29 -4.22 -1.63
N TYR A 19 -5.60 -3.17 -0.86
CA TYR A 19 -4.61 -2.45 -0.06
C TYR A 19 -3.99 -3.30 1.05
N PHE A 20 -4.63 -4.41 1.43
CA PHE A 20 -4.05 -5.32 2.40
C PHE A 20 -2.93 -6.13 1.72
N GLU A 21 -3.18 -6.66 0.53
CA GLU A 21 -2.17 -7.36 -0.28
C GLU A 21 -1.01 -6.43 -0.66
N CYS A 22 -1.30 -5.17 -0.99
CA CYS A 22 -0.29 -4.13 -1.22
C CYS A 22 0.70 -4.00 -0.05
N HIS A 23 0.20 -4.08 1.19
CA HIS A 23 1.03 -4.03 2.39
C HIS A 23 1.92 -5.27 2.47
N GLU A 24 1.35 -6.47 2.35
CA GLU A 24 2.11 -7.72 2.50
C GLU A 24 3.24 -7.80 1.46
N ILE A 25 2.92 -7.59 0.17
CA ILE A 25 3.90 -7.68 -0.93
C ILE A 25 5.08 -6.73 -0.72
N LEU A 26 4.81 -5.45 -0.46
CA LEU A 26 5.89 -4.48 -0.29
C LEU A 26 6.64 -4.65 1.04
N GLU A 27 5.98 -5.12 2.11
CA GLU A 27 6.65 -5.37 3.38
C GLU A 27 7.64 -6.54 3.25
N GLU A 28 7.24 -7.63 2.59
CA GLU A 28 8.12 -8.75 2.28
C GLU A 28 9.30 -8.30 1.41
N TYR A 29 9.04 -7.57 0.32
CA TYR A 29 10.09 -7.02 -0.53
C TYR A 29 11.04 -6.09 0.24
N TRP A 30 10.51 -5.21 1.09
CA TRP A 30 11.30 -4.32 1.94
C TRP A 30 12.16 -5.08 2.95
N LYS A 31 11.69 -6.23 3.45
CA LYS A 31 12.41 -7.08 4.40
C LYS A 31 13.59 -7.83 3.77
N THR A 32 13.62 -8.01 2.44
CA THR A 32 14.71 -8.70 1.73
C THR A 32 16.06 -7.98 1.88
N LYS A 33 16.04 -6.66 2.09
CA LYS A 33 17.25 -5.88 2.35
C LYS A 33 17.65 -5.91 3.83
N PRO A 34 18.96 -5.96 4.15
CA PRO A 34 19.47 -5.82 5.52
C PRO A 34 18.96 -4.53 6.18
N ARG A 35 18.70 -4.56 7.49
CA ARG A 35 18.04 -3.47 8.24
C ARG A 35 18.62 -2.07 8.00
N GLY A 36 19.94 -1.94 7.81
CA GLY A 36 20.61 -0.65 7.55
C GLY A 36 20.53 -0.15 6.10
N ASN A 37 20.13 -1.00 5.16
CA ASN A 37 20.10 -0.71 3.72
C ASN A 37 18.68 -0.73 3.15
N ARG A 38 17.67 -0.68 4.01
CA ARG A 38 16.28 -0.75 3.57
C ARG A 38 15.81 0.58 3.00
N ASP A 39 15.06 0.48 1.92
CA ASP A 39 14.52 1.64 1.23
C ASP A 39 13.33 2.24 1.99
N HIS A 40 13.55 3.37 2.65
CA HIS A 40 12.50 4.03 3.43
C HIS A 40 11.29 4.47 2.59
N TYR A 41 11.50 4.80 1.31
CA TYR A 41 10.39 5.19 0.43
C TYR A 41 9.35 4.07 0.24
N LEU A 42 9.75 2.79 0.32
CA LEU A 42 8.83 1.66 0.28
C LEU A 42 7.90 1.66 1.50
N VAL A 43 8.41 2.05 2.66
CA VAL A 43 7.59 2.22 3.88
C VAL A 43 6.54 3.32 3.67
N GLY A 44 6.88 4.39 2.94
CA GLY A 44 5.92 5.42 2.55
C GLY A 44 4.78 4.85 1.70
N LEU A 45 5.10 4.06 0.67
CA LEU A 45 4.09 3.39 -0.18
C LEU A 45 3.23 2.40 0.58
N ILE A 46 3.84 1.59 1.45
CA ILE A 46 3.14 0.68 2.36
C ILE A 46 2.13 1.46 3.22
N GLN A 47 2.56 2.57 3.83
CA GLN A 47 1.70 3.37 4.70
C GLN A 47 0.56 4.07 3.96
N ILE A 48 0.73 4.41 2.67
CA ILE A 48 -0.39 4.86 1.82
C ILE A 48 -1.45 3.76 1.74
N ALA A 49 -1.06 2.53 1.37
CA ALA A 49 -2.00 1.41 1.25
C ALA A 49 -2.71 1.13 2.60
N VAL A 50 -1.96 1.05 3.70
CA VAL A 50 -2.54 0.85 5.04
C VAL A 50 -3.50 1.99 5.42
N SER A 51 -3.18 3.23 5.08
CA SER A 51 -4.06 4.38 5.34
C SER A 51 -5.38 4.27 4.58
N LEU A 52 -5.34 3.92 3.30
CA LEU A 52 -6.53 3.74 2.45
C LEU A 52 -7.37 2.55 2.92
N TYR A 53 -6.74 1.45 3.33
CA TYR A 53 -7.42 0.31 3.97
C TYR A 53 -8.20 0.74 5.22
N HIS A 54 -7.57 1.56 6.08
CA HIS A 54 -8.23 2.09 7.27
C HIS A 54 -9.36 3.07 6.94
N GLN A 55 -9.17 3.96 5.96
CA GLN A 55 -10.20 4.91 5.54
C GLN A 55 -11.43 4.17 5.01
N ARG A 56 -11.24 3.16 4.16
CA ARG A 56 -12.31 2.32 3.60
C ARG A 56 -13.18 1.69 4.70
N ARG A 57 -12.59 1.39 5.85
CA ARG A 57 -13.26 0.79 7.02
C ARG A 57 -13.66 1.81 8.09
N ALA A 58 -13.68 3.11 7.75
CA ALA A 58 -13.99 4.21 8.65
C ALA A 58 -13.11 4.26 9.94
N ASN A 59 -11.92 3.66 9.91
CA ASN A 59 -10.93 3.81 10.97
C ASN A 59 -10.11 5.09 10.72
N TRP A 60 -10.73 6.23 11.04
CA TRP A 60 -10.17 7.56 10.76
C TRP A 60 -8.85 7.82 11.49
N ASN A 61 -8.72 7.34 12.73
CA ASN A 61 -7.51 7.53 13.53
C ASN A 61 -6.33 6.76 12.94
N GLY A 62 -6.55 5.49 12.57
CA GLY A 62 -5.54 4.67 11.89
C GLY A 62 -5.15 5.26 10.53
N SER A 63 -6.14 5.67 9.74
CA SER A 63 -5.93 6.28 8.43
C SER A 63 -5.11 7.57 8.52
N THR A 64 -5.48 8.48 9.42
CA THR A 64 -4.76 9.75 9.65
C THR A 64 -3.32 9.51 10.06
N LYS A 65 -3.09 8.60 11.02
CA LYS A 65 -1.74 8.30 11.52
C LYS A 65 -0.84 7.79 10.39
N MET A 66 -1.33 6.84 9.60
CA MET A 66 -0.56 6.25 8.50
C MET A 66 -0.33 7.24 7.37
N MET A 67 -1.33 8.05 7.00
CA MET A 67 -1.19 9.05 5.93
C MET A 67 -0.16 10.11 6.28
N LYS A 68 -0.20 10.67 7.50
CA LYS A 68 0.80 11.64 7.97
C LYS A 68 2.21 11.06 7.94
N SER A 69 2.37 9.83 8.42
CA SER A 69 3.66 9.15 8.40
C SER A 69 4.17 8.91 6.98
N ALA A 70 3.28 8.50 6.05
CA ALA A 70 3.63 8.30 4.65
C ALA A 70 4.14 9.60 4.00
N ILE A 71 3.43 10.70 4.21
CA ILE A 71 3.82 12.03 3.72
C ILE A 71 5.21 12.40 4.25
N THR A 72 5.43 12.32 5.57
CA THR A 72 6.73 12.64 6.17
C THR A 72 7.88 11.79 5.63
N ILE A 73 7.63 10.49 5.39
CA ILE A 73 8.65 9.60 4.82
C ILE A 73 8.98 9.99 3.39
N LEU A 74 7.97 10.28 2.57
CA LEU A 74 8.13 10.59 1.15
C LEU A 74 8.68 12.00 0.91
N GLU A 75 8.46 12.94 1.84
CA GLU A 75 9.13 14.25 1.84
C GLU A 75 10.62 14.12 2.17
N LYS A 76 10.97 13.24 3.11
CA LYS A 76 12.35 13.03 3.58
C LYS A 76 13.15 12.06 2.73
N SER A 77 12.50 11.23 1.92
CA SER A 77 13.19 10.32 1.02
C SER A 77 13.89 11.16 -0.05
N GLY A 78 15.15 11.55 0.19
CA GLY A 78 16.01 12.24 -0.77
C GLY A 78 16.38 11.39 -2.00
N VAL A 79 15.71 10.25 -2.20
CA VAL A 79 15.79 9.42 -3.40
C VAL A 79 14.68 9.88 -4.35
N PRO A 80 14.98 10.14 -5.63
CA PRO A 80 13.96 10.54 -6.59
C PRO A 80 12.91 9.42 -6.72
N LEU A 81 11.65 9.67 -6.31
CA LEU A 81 10.53 8.77 -6.62
C LEU A 81 10.36 8.57 -8.12
N GLN A 82 11.03 9.38 -8.95
CA GLN A 82 11.24 9.15 -10.37
C GLN A 82 11.83 7.76 -10.66
N ARG A 83 12.65 7.18 -9.77
CA ARG A 83 13.14 5.79 -9.92
C ARG A 83 12.03 4.74 -9.84
N LEU A 84 10.89 5.10 -9.27
CA LEU A 84 9.67 4.29 -9.22
C LEU A 84 8.68 4.68 -10.33
N GLY A 85 9.06 5.61 -11.22
CA GLY A 85 8.17 6.16 -12.22
C GLY A 85 7.01 6.93 -11.59
N ILE A 86 7.17 7.54 -10.41
CA ILE A 86 6.15 8.34 -9.74
C ILE A 86 6.55 9.82 -9.72
N ASN A 87 5.61 10.70 -10.04
CA ASN A 87 5.76 12.14 -9.84
C ASN A 87 5.58 12.51 -8.36
N GLN A 88 6.69 12.83 -7.68
CA GLN A 88 6.69 13.14 -6.24
C GLN A 88 5.84 14.35 -5.88
N VAL A 89 5.90 15.43 -6.67
CA VAL A 89 5.17 16.68 -6.38
C VAL A 89 3.67 16.42 -6.46
N GLN A 90 3.21 15.76 -7.53
CA GLN A 90 1.82 15.38 -7.68
C GLN A 90 1.37 14.39 -6.59
N LEU A 91 2.24 13.44 -6.22
CA LEU A 91 1.93 12.48 -5.16
C LEU A 91 1.71 13.21 -3.83
N LEU A 92 2.63 14.08 -3.42
CA LEU A 92 2.52 14.80 -2.15
C LEU A 92 1.28 15.72 -2.10
N SER A 93 0.93 16.39 -3.20
CA SER A 93 -0.33 17.14 -3.29
C SER A 93 -1.54 16.23 -3.06
N LEU A 94 -1.60 15.12 -3.79
CA LEU A 94 -2.68 14.14 -3.71
C LEU A 94 -2.83 13.53 -2.31
N LEU A 95 -1.71 13.22 -1.63
CA LEU A 95 -1.74 12.67 -0.27
C LEU A 95 -2.20 13.71 0.76
N ASN A 96 -1.81 14.99 0.60
CA ASN A 96 -2.28 16.06 1.47
C ASN A 96 -3.77 16.33 1.29
N GLU A 97 -4.27 16.36 0.05
CA GLU A 97 -5.70 16.43 -0.24
C GLU A 97 -6.46 15.26 0.39
N ARG A 98 -5.92 14.04 0.23
CA ARG A 98 -6.48 12.84 0.85
C ARG A 98 -6.51 12.94 2.38
N LEU A 99 -5.46 13.49 3.00
CA LEU A 99 -5.42 13.70 4.44
C LEU A 99 -6.54 14.65 4.91
N GLN A 100 -6.84 15.71 4.16
CA GLN A 100 -7.98 16.58 4.47
C GLN A 100 -9.32 15.86 4.34
N SER A 101 -9.49 15.03 3.30
CA SER A 101 -10.66 14.18 3.10
C SER A 101 -10.87 13.21 4.28
N ILE A 102 -9.79 12.60 4.77
CA ILE A 102 -9.81 11.72 5.95
C ILE A 102 -10.24 12.49 7.22
N HIS A 103 -9.72 13.70 7.43
CA HIS A 103 -10.11 14.54 8.58
C HIS A 103 -11.59 14.95 8.53
N LYS A 104 -12.11 15.21 7.33
CA LYS A 104 -13.53 15.49 7.09
C LYS A 104 -14.42 14.25 7.15
N LYS A 105 -13.83 13.05 7.30
CA LYS A 105 -14.52 11.74 7.30
C LYS A 105 -15.34 11.51 6.03
N GLU A 106 -14.84 12.00 4.90
CA GLU A 106 -15.49 11.80 3.62
C GLU A 106 -15.46 10.31 3.21
N ARG A 107 -16.45 9.91 2.43
CA ARG A 107 -16.55 8.54 1.92
C ARG A 107 -15.26 8.18 1.18
N PHE A 108 -14.77 6.96 1.42
CA PHE A 108 -13.63 6.42 0.71
C PHE A 108 -13.91 6.39 -0.80
N VAL A 109 -12.94 6.89 -1.57
CA VAL A 109 -12.86 6.72 -3.02
C VAL A 109 -11.43 6.27 -3.36
N PRO A 110 -11.23 5.42 -4.38
CA PRO A 110 -9.89 5.00 -4.79
C PRO A 110 -8.95 6.18 -5.02
N LEU A 111 -7.67 5.97 -4.74
CA LEU A 111 -6.60 6.92 -5.01
C LEU A 111 -5.74 6.35 -6.14
N PHE A 112 -5.31 7.19 -7.07
CA PHE A 112 -4.45 6.75 -8.17
C PHE A 112 -3.08 7.41 -8.05
N LEU A 113 -2.03 6.59 -7.82
CA LEU A 113 -0.66 7.09 -7.82
C LEU A 113 -0.32 7.76 -9.16
N PRO A 114 0.31 8.95 -9.14
CA PRO A 114 0.64 9.70 -10.34
C PRO A 114 1.90 9.12 -11.01
N LEU A 115 1.70 8.09 -11.83
CA LEU A 115 2.75 7.45 -12.61
C LEU A 115 3.24 8.41 -13.71
N SER A 116 4.54 8.69 -13.75
CA SER A 116 5.20 9.48 -14.78
C SER A 116 5.81 8.63 -15.90
N ASP A 117 6.00 7.33 -15.66
CA ASP A 117 6.52 6.39 -16.65
C ASP A 117 5.35 5.66 -17.35
N SER A 118 5.10 6.01 -18.62
CA SER A 118 4.03 5.42 -19.42
C SER A 118 4.28 3.95 -19.77
N SER A 119 5.54 3.51 -19.82
CA SER A 119 5.87 2.11 -20.08
C SER A 119 5.52 1.22 -18.90
N LEU A 120 5.74 1.71 -17.68
CA LEU A 120 5.32 1.07 -16.43
C LEU A 120 3.79 0.95 -16.36
N GLU A 121 3.07 2.05 -16.64
CA GLU A 121 1.61 2.02 -16.61
C GLU A 121 1.05 1.04 -17.66
N LYS A 122 1.59 1.05 -18.88
CA LYS A 122 1.19 0.09 -19.93
C LYS A 122 1.41 -1.35 -19.49
N GLN A 123 2.56 -1.65 -18.88
CA GLN A 123 2.85 -2.99 -18.35
C GLN A 123 1.82 -3.42 -17.29
N CYS A 124 1.44 -2.52 -16.38
CA CYS A 124 0.45 -2.82 -15.36
C CYS A 124 -0.93 -3.09 -15.98
N ILE A 125 -1.36 -2.28 -16.97
CA ILE A 125 -2.62 -2.47 -17.70
C ILE A 125 -2.65 -3.86 -18.37
N GLU A 126 -1.59 -4.24 -19.10
CA GLU A 126 -1.51 -5.53 -19.79
C GLU A 126 -1.58 -6.71 -18.78
N LEU A 127 -0.97 -6.57 -17.62
CA LEU A 127 -1.00 -7.59 -16.57
C LEU A 127 -2.36 -7.66 -15.85
N CYS A 128 -3.02 -6.53 -15.62
CA CYS A 128 -4.40 -6.50 -15.12
C CYS A 128 -5.35 -7.22 -16.09
N GLN A 129 -5.24 -6.94 -17.39
CA GLN A 129 -6.06 -7.61 -18.42
C GLN A 129 -5.87 -9.13 -18.41
N LYS A 130 -4.63 -9.61 -18.31
CA LYS A 130 -4.33 -11.06 -18.20
C LYS A 130 -4.93 -11.70 -16.94
N GLN A 131 -5.15 -10.92 -15.89
CA GLN A 131 -5.72 -11.37 -14.62
C GLN A 131 -7.23 -11.08 -14.50
N ASN A 132 -7.88 -10.63 -15.58
CA ASN A 132 -9.29 -10.18 -15.60
C ASN A 132 -9.59 -9.08 -14.55
N LEU A 133 -8.61 -8.22 -14.29
CA LEU A 133 -8.76 -7.05 -13.43
C LEU A 133 -8.96 -5.78 -14.28
N SER A 134 -9.79 -4.88 -13.78
CA SER A 134 -9.86 -3.51 -14.28
C SER A 134 -8.57 -2.73 -13.93
N TRP A 135 -8.37 -1.55 -14.52
CA TRP A 135 -7.29 -0.62 -14.15
C TRP A 135 -7.89 0.75 -13.86
N LYS A 136 -7.71 1.26 -12.63
CA LYS A 136 -8.20 2.59 -12.21
C LYS A 136 -9.71 2.79 -12.45
N ASP A 137 -10.50 1.73 -12.31
CA ASP A 137 -11.95 1.78 -12.47
C ASP A 137 -12.62 2.27 -11.17
N LEU A 138 -13.17 3.48 -11.19
CA LEU A 138 -13.86 4.07 -10.04
C LEU A 138 -15.15 3.34 -9.65
N ASN A 139 -15.72 2.56 -10.57
CA ASN A 139 -16.94 1.80 -10.34
C ASN A 139 -16.67 0.38 -9.82
N ALA A 140 -15.41 -0.07 -9.85
CA ALA A 140 -15.04 -1.37 -9.31
C ALA A 140 -15.20 -1.35 -7.78
N ILE A 141 -16.05 -2.26 -7.29
CA ILE A 141 -16.30 -2.45 -5.86
C ILE A 141 -15.55 -3.71 -5.44
N PRO A 142 -14.51 -3.59 -4.59
CA PRO A 142 -13.84 -4.77 -4.06
C PRO A 142 -14.81 -5.64 -3.28
N GLY A 143 -14.71 -6.96 -3.44
CA GLY A 143 -15.55 -7.89 -2.69
C GLY A 143 -15.32 -7.82 -1.17
N GLU A 144 -16.27 -8.32 -0.39
CA GLU A 144 -16.24 -8.34 1.09
C GLU A 144 -14.95 -8.96 1.64
N TYR A 145 -14.43 -9.97 0.95
CA TYR A 145 -13.15 -10.60 1.27
C TYR A 145 -11.98 -9.61 1.22
N ILE A 146 -11.87 -8.79 0.16
CA ILE A 146 -10.80 -7.79 0.02
C ILE A 146 -10.95 -6.69 1.09
N ILE A 147 -12.19 -6.28 1.36
CA ILE A 147 -12.47 -5.24 2.37
C ILE A 147 -12.07 -5.71 3.77
N ASN A 148 -12.31 -6.97 4.10
CA ASN A 148 -12.07 -7.55 5.42
C ASN A 148 -10.94 -8.57 5.44
N LYS A 149 -10.04 -8.53 4.45
CA LYS A 149 -9.01 -9.57 4.23
C LYS A 149 -8.18 -9.84 5.47
N HIS A 150 -7.82 -8.77 6.18
CA HIS A 150 -7.12 -8.89 7.46
C HIS A 150 -7.82 -9.85 8.41
N THR A 151 -9.15 -9.82 8.52
CA THR A 151 -10.00 -10.65 9.41
C THR A 151 -10.36 -12.01 8.83
N LEU A 152 -10.60 -12.08 7.51
CA LEU A 152 -11.09 -13.28 6.84
C LEU A 152 -9.99 -14.22 6.34
N ARG A 153 -8.74 -13.75 6.23
CA ARG A 153 -7.62 -14.63 5.88
C ARG A 153 -7.37 -15.67 6.96
N ASP A 154 -6.85 -16.82 6.55
CA ASP A 154 -6.24 -17.75 7.49
C ASP A 154 -5.06 -17.05 8.19
N ARG A 155 -5.05 -17.10 9.53
CA ARG A 155 -4.03 -16.47 10.38
C ARG A 155 -3.23 -17.50 11.18
N THR A 156 -3.33 -18.78 10.82
CA THR A 156 -2.69 -19.88 11.58
C THR A 156 -1.20 -19.63 11.79
N GLU A 157 -0.48 -19.18 10.77
CA GLU A 157 0.95 -18.84 10.88
C GLU A 157 1.22 -17.68 11.85
N VAL A 158 0.45 -16.59 11.75
CA VAL A 158 0.58 -15.41 12.63
C VAL A 158 0.30 -15.76 14.11
N ILE A 159 -0.67 -16.64 14.36
CA ILE A 159 -1.01 -17.11 15.70
C ILE A 159 0.11 -18.00 16.25
N THR A 160 0.65 -18.88 15.40
CA THR A 160 1.75 -19.79 15.75
C THR A 160 3.00 -19.00 16.11
N GLU A 161 3.41 -18.03 15.28
CA GLU A 161 4.58 -17.19 15.55
C GLU A 161 4.43 -16.38 16.86
N ARG A 162 3.24 -15.83 17.12
CA ARG A 162 2.96 -15.13 18.39
C ARG A 162 3.10 -16.06 19.60
N ASN A 163 2.59 -17.29 19.51
CA ASN A 163 2.69 -18.28 20.57
C ASN A 163 4.15 -18.69 20.84
N GLU A 164 4.95 -18.88 19.79
CA GLU A 164 6.39 -19.16 19.92
C GLU A 164 7.15 -18.01 20.59
N GLN A 165 6.86 -16.76 20.22
CA GLN A 165 7.48 -15.60 20.88
C GLN A 165 7.08 -15.49 22.36
N LEU A 166 5.82 -15.78 22.70
CA LEU A 166 5.37 -15.81 24.09
C LEU A 166 6.07 -16.92 24.90
N GLN A 167 6.23 -18.11 24.32
CA GLN A 167 6.99 -19.21 24.93
C GLN A 167 8.44 -18.82 25.19
N LYS A 168 9.13 -18.24 24.20
CA LYS A 168 10.53 -17.75 24.33
C LYS A 168 10.69 -16.68 25.42
N ARG A 169 9.66 -15.85 25.65
CA ARG A 169 9.67 -14.83 26.72
C ARG A 169 9.40 -15.41 28.12
N LYS A 170 8.65 -16.50 28.22
CA LYS A 170 8.40 -17.21 29.50
C LYS A 170 9.58 -18.07 29.95
N GLN A 171 10.48 -18.42 29.04
CA GLN A 171 11.68 -19.20 29.31
C GLN A 171 12.94 -18.32 29.57
N ARG A 172 12.77 -16.99 29.63
CA ARG A 172 13.79 -16.02 30.06
C ARG A 172 13.44 -15.49 31.43
#